data_AF-A0A438CXA1-F1
#
_entry.id   AF-A0A438CXA1-F1
#
_cell.length_a   1.000
_cell.length_b   1.000
_cell.length_c   1.000
_cell.angle_alpha   90.00
_cell.angle_beta   90.00
_cell.angle_gamma   90.00
#
_symmetry.space_group_name_H-M   'P 1'
#
loop_
_entity.id
_entity.type
_entity.pdbx_description
1 polymer ?
#
loop_
_entity_poly.entity_id
_entity_poly.type
_entity_poly.pdbx_seq_one_letter_code
_entity_poly.pdbx_strand_id
1 'polypeptide(L)'
;MESTGKVKKGVGGRKGGGPKKKPVSRSVKTGLQFPISRIGRCLKKGRHSQRVGIDALVYLAAVLEWLLLSKLQLEVYCLHWKM
;
A
#
# COMPACT_ATOMS: atom_id res chain seq x y z
N MET A 1 1.50 17.49 38.54
CA MET A 1 2.60 16.88 37.77
C MET A 1 2.48 17.32 36.31
N GLU A 2 3.19 18.41 36.01
CA GLU A 2 3.79 18.76 34.71
C GLU A 2 4.37 17.53 33.96
N SER A 3 4.54 17.49 32.64
CA SER A 3 4.59 18.55 31.62
C SER A 3 4.74 17.95 30.19
N THR A 4 4.50 18.83 29.20
CA THR A 4 5.01 18.82 27.81
C THR A 4 4.31 17.86 26.83
N GLY A 5 3.70 18.27 25.71
CA GLY A 5 3.86 19.50 24.92
C GLY A 5 4.94 19.33 23.85
N LYS A 6 4.58 18.81 22.68
CA LYS A 6 5.30 19.10 21.42
C LYS A 6 4.32 19.38 20.28
N VAL A 7 4.00 20.67 20.15
CA VAL A 7 3.45 21.25 18.92
C VAL A 7 4.53 21.19 17.84
N LYS A 8 4.20 20.64 16.66
CA LYS A 8 4.90 20.97 15.41
C LYS A 8 3.91 21.57 14.42
N LYS A 9 3.82 22.90 14.53
CA LYS A 9 3.62 23.95 13.51
C LYS A 9 3.03 23.46 12.18
N GLY A 10 1.75 23.78 11.99
CA GLY A 10 1.09 23.69 10.69
C GLY A 10 1.65 24.72 9.71
N VAL A 11 1.80 24.28 8.45
CA VAL A 11 1.90 25.12 7.27
C VAL A 11 1.20 24.37 6.13
N GLY A 12 0.26 25.02 5.45
CA GLY A 12 -0.25 24.59 4.15
C GLY A 12 -1.70 24.09 4.16
N GLY A 13 -2.64 25.04 3.99
CA GLY A 13 -4.07 24.83 4.11
C GLY A 13 -4.69 23.84 3.12
N ARG A 14 -5.79 23.24 3.58
CA ARG A 14 -6.95 22.92 2.73
C ARG A 14 -8.19 23.30 3.51
N LYS A 15 -8.76 24.46 3.15
CA LYS A 15 -10.16 24.79 3.41
C LYS A 15 -11.00 23.57 3.05
N GLY A 16 -11.83 23.11 3.97
CA GLY A 16 -12.68 21.94 3.77
C GLY A 16 -13.15 21.34 5.09
N GLY A 17 -13.76 22.17 5.94
CA GLY A 17 -14.41 21.77 7.18
C GLY A 17 -15.76 21.10 6.95
N GLY A 18 -15.81 20.12 6.05
CA GLY A 18 -16.96 19.22 5.88
C GLY A 18 -16.59 17.82 6.41
N PRO A 19 -17.58 16.95 6.71
CA PRO A 19 -17.33 15.60 7.18
C PRO A 19 -16.42 14.86 6.19
N LYS A 20 -15.17 14.61 6.60
CA LYS A 20 -14.19 13.89 5.78
C LYS A 20 -14.60 12.43 5.72
N LYS A 21 -14.80 11.92 4.50
CA LYS A 21 -14.90 10.47 4.26
C LYS A 21 -13.70 9.78 4.90
N LYS A 22 -13.95 8.67 5.60
CA LYS A 22 -12.89 7.88 6.24
C LYS A 22 -11.80 7.57 5.21
N PRO A 23 -10.51 7.79 5.53
CA PRO A 23 -9.44 7.50 4.59
C PRO A 23 -9.40 5.99 4.32
N VAL A 24 -9.73 5.59 3.10
CA VAL A 24 -9.59 4.20 2.64
C VAL A 24 -8.18 4.02 2.10
N SER A 25 -7.52 2.94 2.51
CA SER A 25 -6.20 2.61 2.00
C SER A 25 -6.28 2.21 0.52
N ARG A 26 -5.22 2.50 -0.24
CA ARG A 26 -5.18 2.18 -1.68
C ARG A 26 -5.25 0.68 -1.95
N SER A 27 -4.69 -0.16 -1.06
CA SER A 27 -4.79 -1.62 -1.18
C SER A 27 -6.22 -2.11 -0.99
N VAL A 28 -6.95 -1.55 -0.01
CA VAL A 28 -8.37 -1.88 0.20
C VAL A 28 -9.22 -1.42 -0.99
N LYS A 29 -8.90 -0.27 -1.60
CA LYS A 29 -9.63 0.22 -2.78
C LYS A 29 -9.49 -0.68 -4.01
N THR A 30 -8.36 -1.38 -4.16
CA THR A 30 -8.10 -2.26 -5.31
C THR A 30 -8.29 -3.75 -4.99
N GLY A 31 -8.63 -4.09 -3.74
CA GLY A 31 -8.79 -5.49 -3.32
C GLY A 31 -7.50 -6.32 -3.29
N LEU A 32 -6.33 -5.68 -3.27
CA LEU A 32 -5.04 -6.38 -3.24
C LEU A 32 -4.58 -6.59 -1.79
N GLN A 33 -4.08 -7.79 -1.48
CA GLN A 33 -3.48 -8.09 -0.17
C GLN A 33 -2.14 -7.37 0.00
N PHE A 34 -1.43 -7.17 -1.10
CA PHE A 34 -0.14 -6.48 -1.07
C PHE A 34 -0.26 -4.96 -0.82
N PRO A 35 0.59 -4.39 0.07
CA PRO A 35 0.49 -2.98 0.45
C PRO A 35 1.07 -2.02 -0.61
N ILE A 36 0.20 -1.55 -1.52
CA ILE A 36 0.51 -0.60 -2.61
C ILE A 36 1.18 0.69 -2.11
N SER A 37 0.76 1.19 -0.95
CA SER A 37 1.32 2.43 -0.39
C SER A 37 2.74 2.27 0.14
N ARG A 38 3.17 1.05 0.47
CA ARG A 38 4.55 0.78 0.88
C ARG A 38 5.45 0.70 -0.34
N ILE A 39 5.02 -0.03 -1.36
CA ILE A 39 5.72 -0.17 -2.64
C ILE A 39 6.03 1.20 -3.26
N GLY A 40 5.04 2.11 -3.29
CA GLY A 40 5.26 3.46 -3.80
C GLY A 40 6.26 4.30 -2.99
N ARG A 41 6.39 4.07 -1.67
CA ARG A 41 7.43 4.71 -0.85
C ARG A 41 8.81 4.11 -1.12
N CYS A 42 8.90 2.79 -1.28
CA CYS A 42 10.14 2.10 -1.59
C CYS A 42 10.71 2.59 -2.93
N LEU A 43 9.89 2.69 -3.98
CA LEU A 43 10.33 3.14 -5.31
C LEU A 43 10.81 4.59 -5.33
N LYS A 44 10.19 5.46 -4.52
CA LYS A 44 10.65 6.85 -4.36
C LYS A 44 11.96 6.93 -3.58
N LYS A 45 12.12 6.12 -2.53
CA LYS A 45 13.38 6.05 -1.76
C LYS A 45 14.54 5.54 -2.62
N GLY A 46 14.27 4.57 -3.51
CA GLY A 46 15.25 4.02 -4.43
C GLY A 46 15.61 4.92 -5.62
N ARG A 47 15.04 6.12 -5.77
CA ARG A 47 15.28 7.03 -6.91
C ARG A 47 15.10 6.39 -8.29
N HIS A 48 14.20 5.40 -8.42
CA HIS A 48 13.99 4.66 -9.68
C HIS A 48 13.31 5.51 -10.76
N SER A 49 12.50 6.50 -10.38
CA SER A 49 11.87 7.45 -11.31
C SER A 49 11.50 8.75 -10.59
N GLN A 50 11.49 9.87 -11.32
CA GLN A 50 11.01 11.16 -10.81
C GLN A 50 9.51 11.14 -10.47
N ARG A 51 8.71 10.37 -11.22
CA ARG A 51 7.25 10.25 -11.03
C ARG A 51 6.83 8.80 -11.20
N VAL A 52 6.07 8.30 -10.23
CA VAL A 52 5.50 6.95 -10.28
C VAL A 52 3.98 7.08 -10.27
N GLY A 53 3.35 6.61 -11.34
CA GLY A 53 1.89 6.58 -11.48
C GLY A 53 1.24 5.61 -10.49
N ILE A 54 -0.02 5.84 -10.16
CA ILE A 54 -0.76 4.96 -9.24
C ILE A 54 -0.93 3.56 -9.86
N ASP A 55 -1.28 3.50 -11.14
CA ASP A 55 -1.52 2.24 -11.84
C ASP A 55 -0.25 1.38 -11.92
N ALA A 56 0.93 1.98 -12.07
CA ALA A 56 2.20 1.27 -12.02
C ALA A 56 2.42 0.56 -10.67
N LEU A 57 1.99 1.18 -9.56
CA LEU A 57 2.06 0.55 -8.23
C LEU A 57 1.06 -0.59 -8.07
N VAL A 58 -0.13 -0.44 -8.67
CA VAL A 58 -1.18 -1.48 -8.67
C VAL A 58 -0.72 -2.67 -9.50
N TYR A 59 -0.18 -2.44 -10.69
CA TYR A 59 0.37 -3.48 -11.56
C TYR A 59 1.47 -4.27 -10.86
N LEU A 60 2.44 -3.57 -10.25
CA LEU A 60 3.51 -4.23 -9.53
C LEU A 60 3.00 -5.06 -8.35
N ALA A 61 2.04 -4.53 -7.57
CA ALA A 61 1.44 -5.27 -6.46
C ALA A 61 0.68 -6.51 -6.94
N ALA A 62 -0.07 -6.42 -8.04
CA ALA A 62 -0.81 -7.53 -8.62
C ALA A 62 0.10 -8.64 -9.14
N VAL A 63 1.21 -8.29 -9.82
CA VAL A 63 2.18 -9.29 -10.31
C VAL A 63 2.84 -10.03 -9.14
N LEU A 64 3.21 -9.31 -8.08
CA LEU A 64 3.77 -9.93 -6.87
C LEU A 64 2.76 -10.87 -6.22
N GLU A 65 1.50 -10.46 -6.11
CA GLU A 65 0.43 -11.31 -5.59
C GLU A 65 0.24 -12.57 -6.40
N TRP A 66 0.19 -12.44 -7.73
CA TRP A 66 0.05 -13.57 -8.64
C TRP A 66 1.21 -14.56 -8.53
N LEU A 67 2.45 -14.09 -8.39
CA LEU A 67 3.61 -14.95 -8.22
C LEU A 67 3.55 -15.73 -6.90
N LEU A 68 3.19 -15.07 -5.79
CA LEU A 68 3.04 -15.76 -4.50
C LEU A 68 1.88 -16.76 -4.50
N LEU A 69 0.74 -16.37 -5.06
CA LEU A 69 -0.41 -17.27 -5.20
C LEU A 69 -0.06 -18.47 -6.07
N SER A 70 0.62 -18.27 -7.20
CA SER A 70 0.99 -19.37 -8.08
C SER A 70 1.94 -20.36 -7.41
N LYS A 71 2.88 -19.89 -6.58
CA LYS A 71 3.77 -20.76 -5.81
C LYS A 71 3.02 -21.53 -4.73
N LEU A 72 2.21 -20.84 -3.93
CA LEU A 72 1.41 -21.46 -2.87
C LEU A 72 0.42 -22.48 -3.44
N GLN A 73 -0.25 -22.12 -4.53
CA GLN A 73 -1.28 -22.94 -5.16
C GLN A 73 -0.69 -24.25 -5.69
N LEU A 74 0.50 -24.20 -6.28
CA LEU A 74 1.19 -25.41 -6.72
C LEU A 74 1.54 -26.33 -5.54
N GLU A 75 2.02 -25.76 -4.42
CA GLU A 75 2.30 -26.55 -3.21
C GLU A 75 1.04 -27.19 -2.63
N VAL A 76 -0.06 -26.43 -2.54
CA VAL A 76 -1.34 -26.94 -2.02
C VAL A 76 -1.94 -27.99 -2.95
N TYR A 77 -1.90 -27.81 -4.27
CA TYR A 77 -2.35 -28.84 -5.22
C TYR A 77 -1.50 -30.11 -5.19
N CYS A 78 -0.17 -29.99 -5.02
CA CYS A 78 0.69 -31.16 -4.85
C CYS A 78 0.36 -31.94 -3.57
N LEU A 79 0.00 -31.26 -2.47
CA LEU A 79 -0.44 -31.92 -1.25
C LEU A 79 -1.82 -32.57 -1.40
N HIS A 80 -2.74 -31.93 -2.13
CA HIS A 80 -4.08 -32.46 -2.36
C HIS A 80 -4.09 -33.73 -3.22
N TRP A 81 -3.18 -33.86 -4.20
CA TRP A 81 -3.10 -35.03 -5.08
C TRP A 81 -2.14 -36.13 -4.59
N LYS A 82 -1.45 -35.91 -3.46
CA LYS A 82 -0.60 -36.92 -2.80
C LYS A 82 -1.33 -37.65 -1.66
N MET A 83 -2.59 -37.28 -1.39
CA MET A 83 -3.56 -38.06 -0.64
C MET A 83 -4.55 -38.71 -1.61
#